data_AF-A0A4Y8I3L8-F1
#
_entry.id   AF-A0A4Y8I3L8-F1
#
_cell.length_a   1.000
_cell.length_b   1.000
_cell.length_c   1.000
_cell.angle_alpha   90.00
_cell.angle_beta   90.00
_cell.angle_gamma   90.00
#
_symmetry.space_group_name_H-M   'P 1'
#
loop_
_entity.id
_entity.type
_entity.pdbx_description
1 polymer ?
#
loop_
_entity_poly.entity_id
_entity_poly.type
_entity_poly.pdbx_seq_one_letter_code
_entity_poly.pdbx_strand_id
1 'polypeptide(L)'
;MIYNYKFSPAIAILIGFSAFTGVGCSEEKSADTTTSTKNVGDQENITLAEDIYENIQVLNGTPAIHLTGVMNYFWNSLGTHCAHCHVLGKDGWKMESDEKEAKRTARRMISMVKNINKEYFGGGNRINCFTCHRGSLEPVKFMQLPGNAMTFSEYRNRVALSIPSLDDVLAQYQEAVGINNSKENSGIISFEGTFKDASGWRSQHYQIYINDSDNYLFTAAVLGDKPDTTTYGFTDDSTWIKKGTSVQRADDHLAYDVKSFLRLLNFRDLLSDVKDLTIVRVDSVDGEKVAVIKRPIDEFRWEEFYISSESGLPLKRIVYTKTPVVIYTIEAAFGDYREVDGILIAHNFVYENGNSFTSGLFKIKSVKFGIDENDVSFSPPE
;
A
#
# COMPACT_ATOMS: atom_id res chain seq x y z
N MET A 1 -15.01 -6.96 36.12
CA MET A 1 -16.19 -7.42 35.37
C MET A 1 -15.81 -7.48 33.91
N ILE A 2 -15.64 -8.68 33.36
CA ILE A 2 -15.28 -8.91 31.96
C ILE A 2 -16.60 -9.14 31.22
N TYR A 3 -17.02 -8.20 30.38
CA TYR A 3 -18.21 -8.37 29.56
C TYR A 3 -17.89 -9.23 28.33
N ASN A 4 -18.25 -10.50 28.39
CA ASN A 4 -18.27 -11.42 27.26
C ASN A 4 -19.45 -11.09 26.35
N TYR A 5 -19.20 -10.41 25.22
CA TYR A 5 -20.18 -10.36 24.13
C TYR A 5 -20.02 -11.60 23.24
N LYS A 6 -20.91 -12.59 23.43
CA LYS A 6 -21.15 -13.65 22.44
C LYS A 6 -21.91 -13.03 21.25
N PHE A 7 -21.23 -12.79 20.13
CA PHE A 7 -21.90 -12.51 18.86
C PHE A 7 -22.31 -13.83 18.19
N SER A 8 -23.57 -13.91 17.76
CA SER A 8 -24.19 -15.08 17.12
C SER A 8 -23.68 -15.26 15.67
N PRO A 9 -23.45 -16.48 15.16
CA PRO A 9 -22.68 -16.73 13.93
C PRO A 9 -23.47 -16.58 12.61
N ALA A 10 -24.63 -15.91 12.60
CA ALA A 10 -25.55 -15.96 11.47
C ALA A 10 -25.61 -14.70 10.57
N ILE A 11 -24.76 -13.69 10.77
CA ILE A 11 -24.76 -12.45 9.97
C ILE A 11 -23.30 -12.02 9.69
N ALA A 12 -22.61 -12.76 8.82
CA ALA A 12 -21.26 -12.42 8.36
C ALA A 12 -21.02 -12.92 6.93
N ILE A 13 -22.03 -12.79 6.07
CA ILE A 13 -21.94 -13.07 4.64
C ILE A 13 -22.22 -11.72 3.95
N LEU A 14 -21.39 -11.34 2.97
CA LEU A 14 -21.55 -10.26 1.97
C LEU A 14 -20.85 -8.90 2.08
N ILE A 15 -19.90 -8.62 2.97
CA ILE A 15 -19.25 -7.28 2.94
C ILE A 15 -17.73 -7.35 3.03
N GLY A 16 -17.08 -6.98 1.93
CA GLY A 16 -15.65 -6.73 1.82
C GLY A 16 -15.16 -7.04 0.41
N PHE A 17 -15.57 -6.16 -0.52
CA PHE A 17 -15.23 -5.98 -1.94
C PHE A 17 -16.42 -5.78 -2.91
N SER A 18 -17.67 -5.74 -2.43
CA SER A 18 -18.88 -5.71 -3.30
C SER A 18 -19.93 -4.65 -2.94
N ALA A 19 -19.56 -3.49 -2.41
CA ALA A 19 -20.54 -2.44 -2.07
C ALA A 19 -20.12 -1.07 -2.59
N PHE A 20 -20.11 -0.91 -3.91
CA PHE A 20 -20.28 0.37 -4.62
C PHE A 20 -20.85 0.06 -6.01
N THR A 21 -22.16 -0.13 -6.09
CA THR A 21 -22.91 0.00 -7.36
C THR A 21 -23.98 1.04 -7.12
N GLY A 22 -23.63 2.31 -7.34
CA GLY A 22 -24.60 3.38 -7.48
C GLY A 22 -25.32 3.23 -8.81
N VAL A 23 -26.63 3.04 -8.74
CA VAL A 23 -27.54 3.24 -9.87
C VAL A 23 -27.58 4.73 -10.17
N GLY A 24 -27.24 5.12 -11.40
CA GLY A 24 -27.39 6.47 -11.90
C GLY A 24 -27.54 6.46 -13.42
N CYS A 25 -28.78 6.49 -13.89
CA CYS A 25 -29.09 6.87 -15.27
C CYS A 25 -28.69 8.33 -15.51
N SER A 26 -27.86 8.58 -16.52
CA SER A 26 -27.90 9.83 -17.29
C SER A 26 -27.25 9.62 -18.66
N GLU A 27 -27.97 10.06 -19.69
CA GLU A 27 -27.67 9.92 -21.12
C GLU A 27 -26.37 10.61 -21.55
N GLU A 28 -25.64 9.96 -22.46
CA GLU A 28 -24.52 10.53 -23.22
C GLU A 28 -25.00 11.61 -24.21
N LYS A 29 -24.22 12.70 -24.34
CA LYS A 29 -24.05 13.39 -25.62
C LYS A 29 -22.57 13.67 -25.93
N SER A 30 -22.17 13.06 -27.04
CA SER A 30 -20.96 13.19 -27.85
C SER A 30 -20.36 14.61 -27.97
N ALA A 31 -19.02 14.68 -27.92
CA ALA A 31 -18.24 15.68 -28.65
C ALA A 31 -16.85 15.15 -29.05
N ASP A 32 -16.75 14.86 -30.34
CA ASP A 32 -15.67 14.98 -31.33
C ASP A 32 -14.17 14.87 -30.95
N THR A 33 -13.49 14.08 -31.78
CA THR A 33 -12.08 13.73 -31.74
C THR A 33 -11.24 14.83 -32.39
N THR A 34 -10.19 15.31 -31.72
CA THR A 34 -9.06 15.93 -32.43
C THR A 34 -7.74 15.64 -31.73
N THR A 35 -6.85 15.01 -32.49
CA THR A 35 -5.50 14.58 -32.13
C THR A 35 -4.60 15.78 -31.83
N SER A 36 -3.94 15.80 -30.67
CA SER A 36 -2.80 16.68 -30.40
C SER A 36 -1.77 15.93 -29.55
N THR A 37 -0.62 15.68 -30.16
CA THR A 37 0.61 15.21 -29.51
C THR A 37 1.08 16.18 -28.43
N LYS A 38 1.29 15.70 -27.19
CA LYS A 38 2.06 16.42 -26.16
C LYS A 38 2.92 15.46 -25.32
N ASN A 39 4.14 15.94 -25.08
CA ASN A 39 5.21 15.30 -24.33
C ASN A 39 4.91 15.24 -22.82
N VAL A 40 5.35 14.11 -22.24
CA VAL A 40 5.87 13.84 -20.89
C VAL A 40 5.86 15.02 -19.91
N GLY A 41 5.04 14.88 -18.88
CA GLY A 41 4.92 15.80 -17.74
C GLY A 41 3.53 15.69 -17.13
N ASP A 42 3.18 14.53 -16.58
CA ASP A 42 1.86 14.23 -16.03
C ASP A 42 1.57 15.08 -14.79
N GLN A 43 1.03 16.27 -15.01
CA GLN A 43 0.09 16.88 -14.07
C GLN A 43 -1.23 16.14 -14.27
N GLU A 44 -1.32 14.94 -13.68
CA GLU A 44 -2.59 14.23 -13.50
C GLU A 44 -3.56 15.22 -12.83
N ASN A 45 -4.77 15.35 -13.36
CA ASN A 45 -5.76 16.29 -12.82
C ASN A 45 -6.20 15.77 -11.45
N ILE A 46 -5.51 16.18 -10.38
CA ILE A 46 -5.69 15.64 -9.02
C ILE A 46 -7.09 16.00 -8.54
N THR A 47 -8.00 15.04 -8.57
CA THR A 47 -9.33 15.16 -7.96
C THR A 47 -9.21 15.24 -6.44
N LEU A 48 -9.78 16.28 -5.82
CA LEU A 48 -9.71 16.47 -4.38
C LEU A 48 -10.85 15.75 -3.66
N ALA A 49 -10.63 15.44 -2.37
CA ALA A 49 -11.59 14.72 -1.56
C ALA A 49 -12.94 15.43 -1.46
N GLU A 50 -12.95 16.76 -1.35
CA GLU A 50 -14.15 17.59 -1.29
C GLU A 50 -14.98 17.60 -2.59
N ASP A 51 -14.38 17.22 -3.73
CA ASP A 51 -15.08 17.18 -5.02
C ASP A 51 -15.86 15.87 -5.22
N ILE A 52 -15.46 14.81 -4.51
CA ILE A 52 -16.03 13.46 -4.65
C ILE A 52 -16.85 13.05 -3.44
N TYR A 53 -16.44 13.46 -2.25
CA TYR A 53 -17.03 13.01 -1.00
C TYR A 53 -17.86 14.08 -0.33
N GLU A 54 -19.00 13.67 0.21
CA GLU A 54 -19.88 14.55 0.96
C GLU A 54 -19.32 14.88 2.35
N ASN A 55 -19.51 16.14 2.77
CA ASN A 55 -19.19 16.64 4.11
C ASN A 55 -17.71 16.48 4.53
N ILE A 56 -16.79 16.70 3.59
CA ILE A 56 -15.38 16.96 3.90
C ILE A 56 -15.25 18.37 4.49
N GLN A 57 -14.66 18.47 5.70
CA GLN A 57 -14.56 19.76 6.42
C GLN A 57 -13.12 20.13 6.78
N VAL A 58 -12.35 19.18 7.31
CA VAL A 58 -11.00 19.44 7.84
C VAL A 58 -9.89 18.77 7.03
N LEU A 59 -10.29 17.94 6.04
CA LEU A 59 -9.42 17.19 5.13
C LEU A 59 -9.44 17.75 3.70
N ASN A 60 -10.00 18.94 3.48
CA ASN A 60 -9.98 19.62 2.19
C ASN A 60 -8.55 19.75 1.65
N GLY A 61 -8.40 19.67 0.33
CA GLY A 61 -7.12 19.67 -0.38
C GLY A 61 -6.35 18.35 -0.29
N THR A 62 -6.93 17.31 0.31
CA THR A 62 -6.37 15.95 0.23
C THR A 62 -6.79 15.35 -1.11
N PRO A 63 -5.86 14.81 -1.92
CA PRO A 63 -6.24 14.04 -3.10
C PRO A 63 -7.23 12.95 -2.70
N ALA A 64 -8.36 12.84 -3.42
CA ALA A 64 -9.43 11.91 -3.08
C ALA A 64 -8.84 10.51 -2.88
N ILE A 65 -8.00 10.07 -3.82
CA ILE A 65 -7.36 8.75 -3.86
C ILE A 65 -6.66 8.34 -2.55
N HIS A 66 -6.20 9.31 -1.75
CA HIS A 66 -5.49 9.07 -0.49
C HIS A 66 -6.39 9.06 0.75
N LEU A 67 -7.68 9.38 0.65
CA LEU A 67 -8.56 9.52 1.80
C LEU A 67 -8.67 8.21 2.62
N THR A 68 -8.76 7.06 1.96
CA THR A 68 -8.78 5.75 2.62
C THR A 68 -7.50 5.49 3.41
N GLY A 69 -6.33 5.83 2.85
CA GLY A 69 -5.04 5.75 3.55
C GLY A 69 -4.99 6.66 4.79
N VAL A 70 -5.55 7.88 4.70
CA VAL A 70 -5.68 8.78 5.86
C VAL A 70 -6.59 8.21 6.94
N MET A 71 -7.72 7.58 6.56
CA MET A 71 -8.61 6.92 7.54
C MET A 71 -7.91 5.74 8.23
N ASN A 72 -7.20 4.92 7.45
CA ASN A 72 -6.38 3.82 7.98
C ASN A 72 -5.21 4.34 8.83
N TYR A 73 -4.74 5.57 8.64
CA TYR A 73 -3.78 6.17 9.54
C TYR A 73 -4.42 6.55 10.88
N PHE A 74 -5.61 7.16 10.86
CA PHE A 74 -6.30 7.59 12.08
C PHE A 74 -6.71 6.42 12.96
N TRP A 75 -7.34 5.39 12.41
CA TRP A 75 -7.82 4.28 13.25
C TRP A 75 -6.66 3.52 13.93
N ASN A 76 -5.48 3.43 13.30
CA ASN A 76 -4.27 2.78 13.81
C ASN A 76 -3.61 3.68 14.86
N SER A 77 -3.58 4.98 14.60
CA SER A 77 -3.12 5.96 15.59
C SER A 77 -3.91 5.89 16.88
N LEU A 78 -5.23 5.68 16.79
CA LEU A 78 -6.17 5.66 17.91
C LEU A 78 -6.48 4.25 18.44
N GLY A 79 -5.96 3.17 17.83
CA GLY A 79 -6.30 1.79 18.22
C GLY A 79 -7.80 1.46 18.12
N THR A 80 -8.48 1.98 17.11
CA THR A 80 -9.93 1.84 16.91
C THR A 80 -10.27 1.34 15.51
N HIS A 81 -11.55 1.30 15.14
CA HIS A 81 -12.03 0.83 13.84
C HIS A 81 -13.04 1.80 13.20
N CYS A 82 -13.38 1.60 11.91
CA CYS A 82 -14.19 2.55 11.13
C CYS A 82 -15.53 2.90 11.80
N ALA A 83 -16.17 1.91 12.43
CA ALA A 83 -17.45 2.08 13.12
C ALA A 83 -17.35 2.90 14.42
N HIS A 84 -16.16 3.28 14.88
CA HIS A 84 -16.02 4.21 15.99
C HIS A 84 -16.42 5.64 15.58
N CYS A 85 -15.99 6.07 14.40
CA CYS A 85 -16.25 7.42 13.89
C CYS A 85 -17.43 7.45 12.90
N HIS A 86 -17.54 6.46 12.02
CA HIS A 86 -18.55 6.44 10.97
C HIS A 86 -19.78 5.63 11.37
N VAL A 87 -20.92 5.99 10.78
CA VAL A 87 -22.20 5.33 11.01
C VAL A 87 -22.38 4.22 9.98
N LEU A 88 -22.71 3.02 10.44
CA LEU A 88 -23.19 1.94 9.59
C LEU A 88 -24.72 1.93 9.67
N GLY A 89 -25.37 2.45 8.62
CA GLY A 89 -26.81 2.45 8.48
C GLY A 89 -27.34 1.14 7.89
N LYS A 90 -28.68 1.05 7.75
CA LYS A 90 -29.34 -0.11 7.11
C LYS A 90 -28.92 -0.27 5.64
N ASP A 91 -28.73 0.84 4.95
CA ASP A 91 -28.41 0.89 3.51
C ASP A 91 -26.89 0.97 3.24
N GLY A 92 -26.06 0.77 4.27
CA GLY A 92 -24.60 0.83 4.17
C GLY A 92 -23.96 1.93 5.01
N TRP A 93 -22.69 2.20 4.73
CA TRP A 93 -21.91 3.20 5.45
C TRP A 93 -22.38 4.62 5.12
N LYS A 94 -22.61 5.42 6.16
CA LYS A 94 -22.89 6.85 6.09
C LYS A 94 -21.64 7.61 6.52
N MET A 95 -20.66 7.68 5.61
CA MET A 95 -19.33 8.22 5.89
C MET A 95 -19.37 9.71 6.18
N GLU A 96 -20.31 10.43 5.55
CA GLU A 96 -20.60 11.85 5.63
C GLU A 96 -21.31 12.23 6.95
N SER A 97 -22.08 11.33 7.55
CA SER A 97 -22.85 11.60 8.77
C SER A 97 -21.98 12.05 9.94
N ASP A 98 -22.43 13.08 10.65
CA ASP A 98 -21.80 13.60 11.88
C ASP A 98 -22.50 13.13 13.14
N GLU A 99 -23.41 12.16 13.07
CA GLU A 99 -24.19 11.68 14.23
C GLU A 99 -23.31 11.35 15.44
N LYS A 100 -22.16 10.71 15.22
CA LYS A 100 -21.23 10.29 16.27
C LYS A 100 -20.35 11.43 16.76
N GLU A 101 -20.36 11.66 18.08
CA GLU A 101 -19.48 12.63 18.74
C GLU A 101 -17.99 12.33 18.52
N ALA A 102 -17.63 11.07 18.34
CA ALA A 102 -16.26 10.67 18.03
C ALA A 102 -15.73 11.34 16.74
N LYS A 103 -16.53 11.41 15.67
CA LYS A 103 -16.14 12.07 14.41
C LYS A 103 -16.02 13.59 14.58
N ARG A 104 -16.96 14.22 15.29
CA ARG A 104 -16.90 15.65 15.62
C ARG A 104 -15.65 15.98 16.45
N THR A 105 -15.29 15.10 17.38
CA THR A 105 -14.05 15.19 18.16
C THR A 105 -12.82 15.03 17.29
N ALA A 106 -12.79 14.03 16.40
CA ALA A 106 -11.68 13.82 15.47
C ALA A 106 -11.44 15.07 14.61
N ARG A 107 -12.49 15.75 14.12
CA ARG A 107 -12.35 17.01 13.37
C ARG A 107 -11.69 18.13 14.17
N ARG A 108 -12.05 18.28 15.45
CA ARG A 108 -11.39 19.22 16.36
C ARG A 108 -9.91 18.88 16.54
N MET A 109 -9.59 17.60 16.72
CA MET A 109 -8.21 17.13 16.89
C MET A 109 -7.37 17.32 15.62
N ILE A 110 -7.94 17.04 14.44
CA ILE A 110 -7.30 17.31 13.15
C ILE A 110 -6.96 18.79 13.02
N SER A 111 -7.91 19.67 13.35
CA SER A 111 -7.69 21.12 13.31
C SER A 111 -6.59 21.56 14.29
N MET A 112 -6.58 21.01 15.50
CA MET A 112 -5.54 21.27 16.49
C MET A 112 -4.14 20.88 15.98
N VAL A 113 -3.99 19.66 15.44
CA VAL A 113 -2.71 19.18 14.90
C VAL A 113 -2.26 20.02 13.70
N LYS A 114 -3.17 20.35 12.77
CA LYS A 114 -2.85 21.25 11.63
C LYS A 114 -2.35 22.60 12.13
N ASN A 115 -3.00 23.17 13.14
CA ASN A 115 -2.61 24.46 13.71
C ASN A 115 -1.24 24.38 14.39
N ILE A 116 -0.97 23.34 15.20
CA ILE A 116 0.34 23.14 15.84
C ILE A 116 1.45 23.03 14.79
N ASN A 117 1.25 22.22 13.73
CA ASN A 117 2.23 22.08 12.67
C ASN A 117 2.47 23.38 11.90
N LYS A 118 1.40 24.13 11.61
CA LYS A 118 1.51 25.44 10.95
C LYS A 118 2.27 26.45 11.81
N GLU A 119 1.92 26.54 13.09
CA GLU A 119 2.44 27.55 14.02
C GLU A 119 3.89 27.27 14.42
N TYR A 120 4.24 26.01 14.70
CA TYR A 120 5.54 25.66 15.30
C TYR A 120 6.51 24.95 14.35
N PHE A 121 6.03 24.41 13.23
CA PHE A 121 6.84 23.55 12.35
C PHE A 121 6.81 23.99 10.88
N GLY A 122 6.42 25.26 10.61
CA GLY A 122 6.36 25.81 9.25
C GLY A 122 5.38 25.05 8.34
N GLY A 123 4.37 24.41 8.91
CA GLY A 123 3.42 23.57 8.18
C GLY A 123 3.90 22.14 7.92
N GLY A 124 5.07 21.73 8.41
CA GLY A 124 5.53 20.34 8.31
C GLY A 124 4.73 19.40 9.22
N ASN A 125 4.41 18.19 8.75
CA ASN A 125 3.66 17.16 9.50
C ASN A 125 4.52 16.50 10.61
N ARG A 126 4.99 17.29 11.58
CA ARG A 126 5.86 16.84 12.69
C ARG A 126 5.08 16.27 13.86
N ILE A 127 3.99 16.93 14.23
CA ILE A 127 3.02 16.46 15.22
C ILE A 127 1.88 15.78 14.48
N ASN A 128 1.42 14.63 14.94
CA ASN A 128 0.33 13.91 14.30
C ASN A 128 -0.46 13.09 15.32
N CYS A 129 -1.48 12.36 14.89
CA CYS A 129 -2.30 11.55 15.79
C CYS A 129 -1.44 10.54 16.57
N PHE A 130 -0.51 9.86 15.90
CA PHE A 130 0.37 8.85 16.51
C PHE A 130 1.34 9.44 17.54
N THR A 131 1.83 10.68 17.36
CA THR A 131 2.73 11.30 18.36
C THR A 131 2.09 11.40 19.75
N CYS A 132 0.76 11.56 19.81
CA CYS A 132 0.00 11.67 21.05
C CYS A 132 -0.66 10.35 21.45
N HIS A 133 -1.33 9.68 20.51
CA HIS A 133 -2.18 8.51 20.80
C HIS A 133 -1.41 7.19 20.85
N ARG A 134 -0.37 7.00 20.03
CA ARG A 134 0.49 5.81 20.05
C ARG A 134 -0.27 4.46 20.05
N GLY A 135 -1.37 4.38 19.28
CA GLY A 135 -2.22 3.18 19.22
C GLY A 135 -3.28 3.09 20.33
N SER A 136 -3.51 4.16 21.09
CA SER A 136 -4.53 4.23 22.14
C SER A 136 -5.62 5.24 21.81
N LEU A 137 -6.86 4.95 22.23
CA LEU A 137 -8.01 5.81 21.93
C LEU A 137 -7.85 7.20 22.54
N GLU A 138 -7.21 7.30 23.71
CA GLU A 138 -6.85 8.57 24.33
C GLU A 138 -5.35 8.84 24.19
N PRO A 139 -4.93 10.12 24.14
CA PRO A 139 -3.51 10.47 24.18
C PRO A 139 -2.80 9.85 25.38
N VAL A 140 -1.63 9.26 25.14
CA VAL A 140 -0.80 8.66 26.18
C VAL A 140 -0.15 9.78 26.98
N LYS A 141 -0.55 9.90 28.26
CA LYS A 141 -0.13 11.00 29.17
C LYS A 141 1.11 10.66 30.01
N PHE A 142 1.54 9.40 29.99
CA PHE A 142 2.67 8.93 30.79
C PHE A 142 3.73 8.34 29.88
N MET A 143 5.00 8.54 30.26
CA MET A 143 6.10 7.85 29.63
C MET A 143 5.99 6.35 29.96
N GLN A 144 5.89 5.51 28.93
CA GLN A 144 6.09 4.08 29.10
C GLN A 144 7.59 3.86 29.35
N LEU A 145 7.93 3.34 30.52
CA LEU A 145 9.29 2.90 30.79
C LEU A 145 9.59 1.70 29.88
N PRO A 146 10.80 1.59 29.32
CA PRO A 146 11.18 0.41 28.56
C PRO A 146 11.06 -0.81 29.47
N GLY A 147 10.25 -1.80 29.08
CA GLY A 147 10.00 -3.03 29.86
C GLY A 147 11.21 -3.96 29.95
N ASN A 148 12.31 -3.56 29.32
CA ASN A 148 13.60 -4.20 29.24
C ASN A 148 14.65 -3.10 29.40
N ALA A 149 15.43 -3.16 30.49
CA ALA A 149 16.64 -2.37 30.59
C ALA A 149 17.58 -2.82 29.47
N MET A 150 17.61 -2.09 28.35
CA MET A 150 18.67 -2.25 27.35
C MET A 150 20.01 -2.10 28.09
N THR A 151 20.94 -3.00 27.77
CA THR A 151 22.29 -2.89 28.30
C THR A 151 22.96 -1.65 27.71
N PHE A 152 23.82 -1.00 28.48
CA PHE A 152 24.60 0.16 28.02
C PHE A 152 25.51 -0.17 26.81
N SER A 153 25.77 -1.45 26.56
CA SER A 153 26.49 -1.99 25.41
C SER A 153 25.69 -1.88 24.10
N GLU A 154 24.38 -2.18 24.13
CA GLU A 154 23.48 -2.05 22.98
C GLU A 154 23.27 -0.58 22.57
N TYR A 155 23.40 0.36 23.51
CA TYR A 155 23.35 1.78 23.23
C TYR A 155 24.62 2.30 22.52
N ARG A 156 25.81 1.83 22.92
CA ARG A 156 27.09 2.27 22.33
C ARG A 156 27.34 1.73 20.92
N ASN A 157 26.82 0.56 20.57
CA ASN A 157 26.96 -0.02 19.23
C ASN A 157 26.14 0.68 18.14
N ARG A 158 25.33 1.71 18.47
CA ARG A 158 24.65 2.54 17.46
C ARG A 158 25.56 3.59 16.81
N VAL A 159 26.83 3.68 17.21
CA VAL A 159 27.73 4.73 16.75
C VAL A 159 28.65 4.22 15.65
N ALA A 160 28.57 4.91 14.50
CA ALA A 160 29.45 4.86 13.34
C ALA A 160 29.46 3.56 12.52
N LEU A 161 28.31 3.24 11.92
CA LEU A 161 28.32 2.42 10.71
C LEU A 161 28.82 3.30 9.56
N SER A 162 29.87 2.87 8.88
CA SER A 162 30.24 3.44 7.58
C SER A 162 29.05 3.29 6.63
N ILE A 163 28.62 4.41 6.06
CA ILE A 163 27.61 4.43 5.00
C ILE A 163 28.26 3.80 3.77
N PRO A 164 27.73 2.70 3.21
CA PRO A 164 28.28 2.10 2.01
C PRO A 164 28.10 3.04 0.80
N SER A 165 28.88 2.84 -0.25
CA SER A 165 28.66 3.55 -1.51
C SER A 165 27.32 3.12 -2.12
N LEU A 166 26.57 4.05 -2.72
CA LEU A 166 25.34 3.72 -3.44
C LEU A 166 25.64 2.76 -4.60
N ASP A 167 26.73 3.01 -5.33
CA ASP A 167 27.14 2.18 -6.47
C ASP A 167 27.42 0.73 -6.04
N ASP A 168 28.07 0.54 -4.88
CA ASP A 168 28.38 -0.80 -4.35
C ASP A 168 27.09 -1.54 -3.96
N VAL A 169 26.14 -0.86 -3.30
CA VAL A 169 24.87 -1.46 -2.90
C VAL A 169 24.03 -1.84 -4.13
N LEU A 170 24.00 -0.97 -5.15
CA LEU A 170 23.28 -1.23 -6.39
C LEU A 170 23.91 -2.39 -7.18
N ALA A 171 25.23 -2.45 -7.26
CA ALA A 171 25.94 -3.56 -7.91
C ALA A 171 25.67 -4.90 -7.20
N GLN A 172 25.72 -4.92 -5.86
CA GLN A 172 25.41 -6.11 -5.08
C GLN A 172 23.95 -6.54 -5.27
N TYR A 173 23.02 -5.59 -5.30
CA TYR A 173 21.62 -5.87 -5.57
C TYR A 173 21.42 -6.45 -6.98
N GLN A 174 22.04 -5.86 -8.01
CA GLN A 174 22.00 -6.35 -9.40
C GLN A 174 22.53 -7.77 -9.54
N GLU A 175 23.61 -8.10 -8.83
CA GLU A 175 24.16 -9.45 -8.77
C GLU A 175 23.19 -10.42 -8.08
N ALA A 176 22.64 -10.04 -6.93
CA ALA A 176 21.75 -10.89 -6.14
C ALA A 176 20.44 -11.22 -6.88
N VAL A 177 19.90 -10.27 -7.63
CA VAL A 177 18.70 -10.47 -8.47
C VAL A 177 19.02 -11.03 -9.87
N GLY A 178 20.25 -11.47 -10.13
CA GLY A 178 20.60 -12.26 -11.31
C GLY A 178 20.58 -11.53 -12.66
N ILE A 179 20.65 -10.19 -12.67
CA ILE A 179 20.44 -9.38 -13.89
C ILE A 179 21.63 -9.34 -14.84
N ASN A 180 22.83 -9.68 -14.39
CA ASN A 180 23.98 -9.76 -15.30
C ASN A 180 23.86 -10.88 -16.36
N ASN A 181 22.79 -11.69 -16.31
CA ASN A 181 22.40 -12.70 -17.29
C ASN A 181 21.14 -12.31 -18.13
N SER A 182 20.71 -11.03 -18.11
CA SER A 182 19.35 -10.55 -18.47
C SER A 182 18.82 -10.72 -19.89
N LYS A 183 19.56 -11.30 -20.85
CA LYS A 183 18.97 -11.54 -22.19
C LYS A 183 17.91 -12.64 -22.21
N GLU A 184 17.76 -13.44 -21.15
CA GLU A 184 16.80 -14.55 -21.08
C GLU A 184 15.55 -14.29 -20.23
N ASN A 185 15.42 -13.11 -19.60
CA ASN A 185 14.32 -12.79 -18.69
C ASN A 185 13.38 -11.66 -19.17
N SER A 186 13.50 -11.19 -20.41
CA SER A 186 12.54 -10.26 -21.02
C SER A 186 11.17 -10.90 -21.23
N GLY A 187 10.08 -10.15 -21.06
CA GLY A 187 8.71 -10.64 -21.20
C GLY A 187 7.98 -10.78 -19.87
N ILE A 188 6.85 -11.50 -19.88
CA ILE A 188 5.91 -11.52 -18.76
C ILE A 188 6.44 -12.40 -17.62
N ILE A 189 6.39 -11.87 -16.40
CA ILE A 189 6.61 -12.61 -15.15
C ILE A 189 5.26 -13.03 -14.59
N SER A 190 5.16 -14.26 -14.11
CA SER A 190 3.99 -14.71 -13.36
C SER A 190 4.32 -15.17 -11.95
N PHE A 191 3.43 -14.90 -11.00
CA PHE A 191 3.51 -15.36 -9.62
C PHE A 191 2.23 -16.06 -9.23
N GLU A 192 2.33 -17.29 -8.72
CA GLU A 192 1.21 -18.03 -8.15
C GLU A 192 1.45 -18.24 -6.67
N GLY A 193 0.43 -18.08 -5.83
CA GLY A 193 0.61 -18.23 -4.40
C GLY A 193 -0.64 -18.22 -3.57
N THR A 194 -0.44 -18.03 -2.27
CA THR A 194 -1.52 -17.88 -1.29
C THR A 194 -1.35 -16.60 -0.49
N PHE A 195 -2.47 -15.95 -0.20
CA PHE A 195 -2.54 -14.80 0.69
C PHE A 195 -3.37 -15.17 1.91
N LYS A 196 -2.91 -14.76 3.10
CA LYS A 196 -3.67 -14.83 4.35
C LYS A 196 -3.69 -13.44 4.98
N ASP A 197 -4.88 -12.92 5.23
CA ASP A 197 -5.01 -11.58 5.81
C ASP A 197 -4.51 -11.52 7.27
N ALA A 198 -4.12 -10.33 7.72
CA ALA A 198 -3.60 -10.09 9.06
C ALA A 198 -4.63 -10.42 10.16
N SER A 199 -5.91 -10.34 9.81
CA SER A 199 -7.01 -10.70 10.70
C SER A 199 -7.18 -12.21 10.91
N GLY A 200 -6.57 -13.03 10.02
CA GLY A 200 -6.68 -14.48 10.00
C GLY A 200 -8.01 -15.00 9.46
N TRP A 201 -8.93 -14.13 9.06
CA TRP A 201 -10.28 -14.50 8.63
C TRP A 201 -10.37 -14.93 7.18
N ARG A 202 -9.48 -14.46 6.31
CA ARG A 202 -9.51 -14.78 4.88
C ARG A 202 -8.22 -15.41 4.41
N SER A 203 -8.36 -16.38 3.50
CA SER A 203 -7.26 -16.96 2.75
C SER A 203 -7.66 -17.10 1.29
N GLN A 204 -6.76 -16.72 0.40
CA GLN A 204 -6.99 -16.66 -1.04
C GLN A 204 -5.84 -17.33 -1.78
N HIS A 205 -6.15 -17.98 -2.89
CA HIS A 205 -5.17 -18.26 -3.94
C HIS A 205 -5.05 -17.02 -4.82
N TYR A 206 -3.85 -16.75 -5.32
CA TYR A 206 -3.66 -15.69 -6.29
C TYR A 206 -2.79 -16.12 -7.47
N GLN A 207 -3.02 -15.43 -8.58
CA GLN A 207 -2.16 -15.42 -9.76
C GLN A 207 -1.90 -13.97 -10.18
N ILE A 208 -0.65 -13.61 -10.37
CA ILE A 208 -0.23 -12.29 -10.85
C ILE A 208 0.52 -12.47 -12.16
N TYR A 209 0.34 -11.54 -13.10
CA TYR A 209 1.18 -11.33 -14.27
C TYR A 209 1.64 -9.88 -14.31
N ILE A 210 2.91 -9.68 -14.66
CA ILE A 210 3.55 -8.36 -14.80
C ILE A 210 4.35 -8.38 -16.09
N ASN A 211 4.20 -7.36 -16.94
CA ASN A 211 5.03 -7.20 -18.13
C ASN A 211 6.05 -6.05 -17.98
N ASP A 212 6.90 -5.88 -18.99
CA ASP A 212 7.96 -4.86 -18.98
C ASP A 212 7.43 -3.41 -19.08
N SER A 213 6.15 -3.24 -19.44
CA SER A 213 5.47 -1.93 -19.48
C SER A 213 4.73 -1.60 -18.18
N ASP A 214 4.98 -2.31 -17.07
CA ASP A 214 4.23 -2.14 -15.82
C ASP A 214 2.71 -2.30 -15.99
N ASN A 215 2.29 -3.19 -16.91
CA ASN A 215 0.93 -3.69 -16.93
C ASN A 215 0.82 -4.85 -15.94
N TYR A 216 -0.30 -4.88 -15.23
CA TYR A 216 -0.55 -5.86 -14.18
C TYR A 216 -1.87 -6.58 -14.40
N LEU A 217 -1.86 -7.90 -14.25
CA LEU A 217 -3.06 -8.72 -14.15
C LEU A 217 -3.01 -9.47 -12.82
N PHE A 218 -3.98 -9.22 -11.94
CA PHE A 218 -4.07 -9.86 -10.64
C PHE A 218 -5.38 -10.63 -10.51
N THR A 219 -5.30 -11.93 -10.31
CA THR A 219 -6.46 -12.78 -10.06
C THR A 219 -6.40 -13.31 -8.63
N ALA A 220 -7.47 -13.16 -7.88
CA ALA A 220 -7.63 -13.69 -6.53
C ALA A 220 -8.87 -14.56 -6.44
N ALA A 221 -8.72 -15.74 -5.83
CA ALA A 221 -9.80 -16.68 -5.58
C ALA A 221 -9.88 -17.03 -4.09
N VAL A 222 -11.07 -16.85 -3.49
CA VAL A 222 -11.29 -17.24 -2.10
C VAL A 222 -11.23 -18.76 -1.97
N LEU A 223 -10.45 -19.27 -1.01
CA LEU A 223 -10.35 -20.70 -0.77
C LEU A 223 -11.67 -21.22 -0.14
N GLY A 224 -12.30 -22.22 -0.74
CA GLY A 224 -13.54 -22.84 -0.26
C GLY A 224 -14.22 -23.73 -1.31
N ASP A 225 -15.38 -24.29 -0.99
CA ASP A 225 -16.11 -25.25 -1.85
C ASP A 225 -16.65 -24.63 -3.16
N LYS A 226 -16.82 -23.31 -3.19
CA LYS A 226 -17.19 -22.53 -4.37
C LYS A 226 -16.28 -21.30 -4.46
N PRO A 227 -15.08 -21.42 -5.06
CA PRO A 227 -14.14 -20.32 -5.12
C PRO A 227 -14.65 -19.24 -6.06
N ASP A 228 -15.06 -18.10 -5.49
CA ASP A 228 -15.33 -16.90 -6.27
C ASP A 228 -14.01 -16.25 -6.67
N THR A 229 -13.85 -16.07 -7.98
CA THR A 229 -12.65 -15.49 -8.58
C THR A 229 -12.92 -14.05 -9.00
N THR A 230 -12.01 -13.15 -8.63
CA THR A 230 -11.99 -11.78 -9.12
C THR A 230 -10.66 -11.52 -9.83
N THR A 231 -10.72 -10.98 -11.03
CA THR A 231 -9.52 -10.56 -11.79
C THR A 231 -9.51 -9.05 -11.93
N TYR A 232 -8.35 -8.45 -11.76
CA TYR A 232 -8.07 -7.04 -11.88
C TYR A 232 -7.03 -6.84 -12.97
N GLY A 233 -7.28 -5.93 -13.91
CA GLY A 233 -6.30 -5.52 -14.90
C GLY A 233 -5.97 -4.03 -14.77
N PHE A 234 -4.69 -3.72 -14.87
CA PHE A 234 -4.17 -2.36 -14.80
C PHE A 234 -3.17 -2.16 -15.93
N THR A 235 -3.50 -1.26 -16.83
CA THR A 235 -2.62 -0.74 -17.88
C THR A 235 -2.58 0.78 -17.77
N ASP A 236 -1.73 1.44 -18.55
CA ASP A 236 -1.71 2.91 -18.62
C ASP A 236 -3.04 3.47 -19.16
N ASP A 237 -3.70 2.74 -20.07
CA ASP A 237 -4.93 3.18 -20.72
C ASP A 237 -6.21 2.74 -19.98
N SER A 238 -6.15 1.71 -19.13
CA SER A 238 -7.36 1.10 -18.56
C SER A 238 -7.17 0.44 -17.20
N THR A 239 -8.18 0.56 -16.35
CA THR A 239 -8.28 -0.16 -15.08
C THR A 239 -9.63 -0.87 -15.00
N TRP A 240 -9.63 -2.18 -14.76
CA TRP A 240 -10.84 -2.98 -14.84
C TRP A 240 -10.88 -4.12 -13.82
N ILE A 241 -12.09 -4.57 -13.52
CA ILE A 241 -12.38 -5.68 -12.61
C ILE A 241 -13.37 -6.62 -13.29
N LYS A 242 -13.05 -7.91 -13.28
CA LYS A 242 -13.93 -8.99 -13.70
C LYS A 242 -14.35 -9.84 -12.52
N LYS A 243 -15.66 -10.06 -12.37
CA LYS A 243 -16.26 -11.01 -11.42
C LYS A 243 -17.26 -11.88 -12.18
N GLY A 244 -16.97 -13.18 -12.27
CA GLY A 244 -17.74 -14.08 -13.13
C GLY A 244 -17.72 -13.60 -14.59
N THR A 245 -18.89 -13.30 -15.15
CA THR A 245 -19.03 -12.76 -16.51
C THR A 245 -19.12 -11.22 -16.57
N SER A 246 -19.19 -10.54 -15.43
CA SER A 246 -19.29 -9.09 -15.38
C SER A 246 -17.90 -8.46 -15.42
N VAL A 247 -17.71 -7.50 -16.32
CA VAL A 247 -16.53 -6.65 -16.43
C VAL A 247 -16.95 -5.21 -16.22
N GLN A 248 -16.23 -4.49 -15.38
CA GLN A 248 -16.48 -3.07 -15.09
C GLN A 248 -15.16 -2.33 -14.89
N ARG A 249 -15.18 -1.00 -15.03
CA ARG A 249 -14.04 -0.16 -14.65
C ARG A 249 -13.73 -0.34 -13.15
N ALA A 250 -12.45 -0.39 -12.81
CA ALA A 250 -12.03 -0.36 -11.41
C ALA A 250 -12.19 1.06 -10.84
N ASP A 251 -12.74 1.16 -9.64
CA ASP A 251 -12.70 2.41 -8.88
C ASP A 251 -11.25 2.88 -8.70
N ASP A 252 -11.00 4.18 -8.83
CA ASP A 252 -9.63 4.72 -8.88
C ASP A 252 -8.87 4.49 -7.55
N HIS A 253 -9.55 4.50 -6.40
CA HIS A 253 -8.92 4.20 -5.11
C HIS A 253 -8.48 2.74 -5.04
N LEU A 254 -9.37 1.85 -5.48
CA LEU A 254 -9.07 0.43 -5.53
C LEU A 254 -7.92 0.16 -6.51
N ALA A 255 -7.94 0.81 -7.68
CA ALA A 255 -6.87 0.68 -8.65
C ALA A 255 -5.53 1.16 -8.08
N TYR A 256 -5.53 2.28 -7.36
CA TYR A 256 -4.35 2.78 -6.68
C TYR A 256 -3.81 1.81 -5.63
N ASP A 257 -4.67 1.27 -4.76
CA ASP A 257 -4.24 0.37 -3.69
C ASP A 257 -3.64 -0.93 -4.26
N VAL A 258 -4.28 -1.49 -5.30
CA VAL A 258 -3.79 -2.72 -5.94
C VAL A 258 -2.53 -2.46 -6.77
N LYS A 259 -2.47 -1.38 -7.57
CA LYS A 259 -1.24 -1.03 -8.32
C LYS A 259 -0.08 -0.72 -7.38
N SER A 260 -0.34 -0.03 -6.26
CA SER A 260 0.66 0.23 -5.21
C SER A 260 1.21 -1.08 -4.63
N PHE A 261 0.34 -2.04 -4.33
CA PHE A 261 0.73 -3.37 -3.89
C PHE A 261 1.57 -4.11 -4.96
N LEU A 262 1.09 -4.18 -6.20
CA LEU A 262 1.76 -4.94 -7.25
C LEU A 262 3.12 -4.33 -7.64
N ARG A 263 3.26 -3.01 -7.56
CA ARG A 263 4.55 -2.32 -7.74
C ARG A 263 5.58 -2.73 -6.69
N LEU A 264 5.15 -3.03 -5.45
CA LEU A 264 6.07 -3.52 -4.41
C LEU A 264 6.67 -4.89 -4.78
N LEU A 265 5.96 -5.68 -5.56
CA LEU A 265 6.38 -7.01 -6.03
C LEU A 265 7.21 -6.97 -7.29
N ASN A 266 7.14 -5.87 -8.05
CA ASN A 266 8.01 -5.69 -9.20
C ASN A 266 9.44 -5.42 -8.72
N PHE A 267 10.20 -6.49 -8.54
CA PHE A 267 11.59 -6.43 -8.09
C PHE A 267 12.53 -5.90 -9.19
N ARG A 268 12.05 -5.60 -10.40
CA ARG A 268 12.82 -4.89 -11.44
C ARG A 268 12.89 -3.37 -11.17
N ASP A 269 12.04 -2.84 -10.29
CA ASP A 269 11.87 -1.39 -10.06
C ASP A 269 13.14 -0.63 -9.63
N LEU A 270 13.98 -1.23 -8.80
CA LEU A 270 15.21 -0.58 -8.31
C LEU A 270 16.29 -0.52 -9.40
N LEU A 271 16.07 -1.17 -10.54
CA LEU A 271 17.06 -1.40 -11.60
C LEU A 271 16.79 -0.57 -12.84
N SER A 272 15.66 0.15 -12.88
CA SER A 272 15.19 0.87 -14.06
C SER A 272 15.87 2.23 -14.31
N ASP A 273 17.18 2.35 -14.02
CA ASP A 273 17.95 3.60 -14.18
C ASP A 273 17.29 4.81 -13.50
N VAL A 274 16.85 4.62 -12.25
CA VAL A 274 16.14 5.67 -11.52
C VAL A 274 17.11 6.75 -11.05
N LYS A 275 16.82 7.99 -11.42
CA LYS A 275 17.52 9.17 -10.91
C LYS A 275 17.13 9.44 -9.45
N ASP A 276 18.01 10.12 -8.72
CA ASP A 276 17.78 10.62 -7.35
C ASP A 276 17.69 9.56 -6.23
N LEU A 277 18.27 8.37 -6.47
CA LEU A 277 18.52 7.40 -5.40
C LEU A 277 19.55 7.94 -4.41
N THR A 278 19.25 7.86 -3.12
CA THR A 278 20.15 8.31 -2.06
C THR A 278 20.13 7.36 -0.87
N ILE A 279 21.31 6.98 -0.36
CA ILE A 279 21.38 6.31 0.94
C ILE A 279 21.14 7.37 2.02
N VAL A 280 19.99 7.27 2.69
CA VAL A 280 19.58 8.24 3.71
C VAL A 280 20.03 7.85 5.11
N ARG A 281 20.24 6.55 5.36
CA ARG A 281 20.78 6.01 6.61
C ARG A 281 21.22 4.55 6.45
N VAL A 282 21.89 4.06 7.48
CA VAL A 282 22.10 2.63 7.74
C VAL A 282 21.26 2.25 8.95
N ASP A 283 20.60 1.11 8.90
CA ASP A 283 19.69 0.61 9.94
C ASP A 283 19.90 -0.89 10.16
N SER A 284 18.99 -1.53 10.89
CA SER A 284 18.93 -2.99 11.01
C SER A 284 17.50 -3.52 10.84
N VAL A 285 17.37 -4.66 10.16
CA VAL A 285 16.11 -5.44 10.07
C VAL A 285 16.41 -6.83 10.62
N ASP A 286 15.67 -7.26 11.64
CA ASP A 286 15.87 -8.56 12.32
C ASP A 286 17.33 -8.86 12.74
N GLY A 287 18.08 -7.81 13.08
CA GLY A 287 19.49 -7.89 13.49
C GLY A 287 20.50 -7.81 12.33
N GLU A 288 20.03 -7.89 11.09
CA GLU A 288 20.86 -7.74 9.89
C GLU A 288 21.04 -6.27 9.52
N LYS A 289 22.27 -5.89 9.19
CA LYS A 289 22.60 -4.51 8.80
C LYS A 289 22.06 -4.21 7.40
N VAL A 290 21.37 -3.07 7.24
CA VAL A 290 20.79 -2.66 5.97
C VAL A 290 21.17 -1.24 5.59
N ALA A 291 21.41 -1.02 4.30
CA ALA A 291 21.46 0.32 3.71
C ALA A 291 20.03 0.75 3.35
N VAL A 292 19.62 1.94 3.79
CA VAL A 292 18.29 2.48 3.47
C VAL A 292 18.41 3.45 2.31
N ILE A 293 17.96 3.01 1.14
CA ILE A 293 17.93 3.79 -0.10
C ILE A 293 16.57 4.47 -0.22
N LYS A 294 16.56 5.80 -0.31
CA LYS A 294 15.36 6.59 -0.59
C LYS A 294 15.23 6.86 -2.08
N ARG A 295 14.01 6.69 -2.60
CA ARG A 295 13.60 7.03 -3.97
C ARG A 295 12.40 7.99 -3.93
N PRO A 296 12.52 9.24 -4.43
CA PRO A 296 11.36 10.09 -4.69
C PRO A 296 10.44 9.43 -5.74
N ILE A 297 9.13 9.53 -5.57
CA ILE A 297 8.14 9.04 -6.54
C ILE A 297 7.49 10.25 -7.22
N ASP A 298 7.01 11.20 -6.41
CA ASP A 298 6.48 12.49 -6.84
C ASP A 298 6.59 13.50 -5.68
N GLU A 299 5.94 14.66 -5.81
CA GLU A 299 6.00 15.72 -4.81
C GLU A 299 5.41 15.34 -3.43
N PHE A 300 4.53 14.33 -3.38
CA PHE A 300 3.86 13.86 -2.18
C PHE A 300 4.36 12.50 -1.70
N ARG A 301 4.98 11.71 -2.56
CA ARG A 301 5.34 10.32 -2.29
C ARG A 301 6.84 10.07 -2.46
N TRP A 302 7.37 9.26 -1.56
CA TRP A 302 8.69 8.65 -1.70
C TRP A 302 8.64 7.25 -1.15
N GLU A 303 9.67 6.46 -1.44
CA GLU A 303 9.82 5.15 -0.83
C GLU A 303 11.24 4.92 -0.34
N GLU A 304 11.37 3.95 0.55
CA GLU A 304 12.62 3.52 1.14
C GLU A 304 12.78 2.02 0.96
N PHE A 305 13.92 1.62 0.44
CA PHE A 305 14.35 0.22 0.32
C PHE A 305 15.41 -0.07 1.37
N TYR A 306 15.22 -1.14 2.12
CA TYR A 306 16.13 -1.61 3.16
C TYR A 306 16.91 -2.78 2.58
N ILE A 307 18.05 -2.47 1.97
CA ILE A 307 18.89 -3.43 1.28
C ILE A 307 19.87 -4.05 2.27
N SER A 308 19.83 -5.38 2.39
CA SER A 308 20.81 -6.16 3.15
C SER A 308 22.24 -5.79 2.71
N SER A 309 23.08 -5.44 3.68
CA SER A 309 24.52 -5.24 3.41
C SER A 309 25.28 -6.56 3.20
N GLU A 310 24.68 -7.70 3.55
CA GLU A 310 25.31 -9.02 3.43
C GLU A 310 24.95 -9.70 2.11
N SER A 311 23.68 -9.72 1.75
CA SER A 311 23.14 -10.39 0.56
C SER A 311 22.84 -9.47 -0.61
N GLY A 312 22.77 -8.14 -0.39
CA GLY A 312 22.29 -7.20 -1.39
C GLY A 312 20.78 -7.26 -1.65
N LEU A 313 20.03 -8.11 -0.94
CA LEU A 313 18.59 -8.30 -1.17
C LEU A 313 17.73 -7.31 -0.36
N PRO A 314 16.57 -6.88 -0.88
CA PRO A 314 15.69 -5.96 -0.18
C PRO A 314 14.91 -6.68 0.93
N LEU A 315 15.26 -6.46 2.20
CA LEU A 315 14.52 -7.07 3.32
C LEU A 315 13.19 -6.36 3.60
N LYS A 316 13.09 -5.09 3.21
CA LYS A 316 11.88 -4.28 3.41
C LYS A 316 11.79 -3.14 2.41
N ARG A 317 10.57 -2.79 2.01
CA ARG A 317 10.23 -1.62 1.20
C ARG A 317 9.09 -0.86 1.88
N ILE A 318 9.22 0.46 2.03
CA ILE A 318 8.19 1.31 2.62
C ILE A 318 7.88 2.45 1.66
N VAL A 319 6.60 2.61 1.29
CA VAL A 319 6.11 3.77 0.56
C VAL A 319 5.49 4.74 1.55
N TYR A 320 5.90 6.00 1.47
CA TYR A 320 5.38 7.10 2.27
C TYR A 320 4.53 8.00 1.38
N THR A 321 3.33 8.34 1.85
CA THR A 321 2.46 9.30 1.18
C THR A 321 2.15 10.45 2.12
N LYS A 322 2.57 11.66 1.73
CA LYS A 322 2.26 12.90 2.43
C LYS A 322 0.92 13.44 1.97
N THR A 323 0.07 13.76 2.93
CA THR A 323 -1.17 14.51 2.74
C THR A 323 -1.09 15.84 3.51
N PRO A 324 -2.06 16.76 3.36
CA PRO A 324 -2.07 18.01 4.12
C PRO A 324 -2.12 17.84 5.64
N VAL A 325 -2.40 16.64 6.15
CA VAL A 325 -2.60 16.39 7.59
C VAL A 325 -1.71 15.29 8.13
N VAL A 326 -1.41 14.26 7.33
CA VAL A 326 -0.66 13.09 7.79
C VAL A 326 0.39 12.66 6.78
N ILE A 327 1.33 11.84 7.23
CA ILE A 327 2.16 11.02 6.36
C ILE A 327 1.79 9.59 6.74
N TYR A 328 1.18 8.85 5.82
CA TYR A 328 0.88 7.43 6.04
C TYR A 328 1.84 6.56 5.23
N THR A 329 1.98 5.31 5.65
CA THR A 329 2.94 4.37 5.07
C THR A 329 2.28 3.09 4.65
N ILE A 330 2.83 2.49 3.60
CA ILE A 330 2.55 1.12 3.17
C ILE A 330 3.89 0.39 3.18
N GLU A 331 3.94 -0.79 3.78
CA GLU A 331 5.15 -1.57 3.98
C GLU A 331 5.03 -2.96 3.35
N ALA A 332 6.13 -3.43 2.75
CA ALA A 332 6.33 -4.82 2.40
C ALA A 332 7.65 -5.30 3.03
N ALA A 333 7.58 -6.36 3.83
CA ALA A 333 8.75 -7.05 4.38
C ALA A 333 8.94 -8.37 3.64
N PHE A 334 10.17 -8.67 3.21
CA PHE A 334 10.48 -9.80 2.33
C PHE A 334 11.36 -10.83 3.05
N GLY A 335 11.16 -12.11 2.73
CA GLY A 335 11.99 -13.19 3.26
C GLY A 335 11.85 -14.47 2.46
N ASP A 336 12.56 -15.51 2.89
CA ASP A 336 12.61 -16.82 2.21
C ASP A 336 12.98 -16.66 0.74
N TYR A 337 14.13 -16.03 0.50
CA TYR A 337 14.68 -15.88 -0.84
C TYR A 337 15.11 -17.22 -1.40
N ARG A 338 14.67 -17.52 -2.61
CA ARG A 338 15.04 -18.74 -3.34
C ARG A 338 15.39 -18.42 -4.77
N GLU A 339 16.33 -19.17 -5.29
CA GLU A 339 16.73 -19.06 -6.70
C GLU A 339 15.65 -19.66 -7.60
N VAL A 340 15.22 -18.90 -8.59
CA VAL A 340 14.36 -19.32 -9.70
C VAL A 340 14.99 -18.80 -10.97
N ASP A 341 15.39 -19.70 -11.88
CA ASP A 341 16.07 -19.36 -13.14
C ASP A 341 17.26 -18.39 -12.95
N GLY A 342 18.07 -18.62 -11.91
CA GLY A 342 19.25 -17.79 -11.59
C GLY A 342 18.94 -16.47 -10.89
N ILE A 343 17.68 -16.19 -10.53
CA ILE A 343 17.25 -14.98 -9.83
C ILE A 343 16.79 -15.32 -8.41
N LEU A 344 17.30 -14.62 -7.39
CA LEU A 344 16.78 -14.73 -6.02
C LEU A 344 15.47 -13.96 -5.87
N ILE A 345 14.38 -14.68 -5.61
CA ILE A 345 13.03 -14.14 -5.40
C ILE A 345 12.55 -14.44 -3.98
N ALA A 346 12.02 -13.42 -3.30
CA ALA A 346 11.36 -13.59 -2.01
C ALA A 346 10.11 -14.46 -2.15
N HIS A 347 10.10 -15.64 -1.53
CA HIS A 347 8.92 -16.52 -1.56
C HIS A 347 7.91 -16.21 -0.47
N ASN A 348 8.29 -15.42 0.53
CA ASN A 348 7.37 -14.92 1.54
C ASN A 348 7.48 -13.41 1.64
N PHE A 349 6.34 -12.72 1.71
CA PHE A 349 6.33 -11.31 2.07
C PHE A 349 5.09 -10.92 2.87
N VAL A 350 5.29 -10.03 3.83
CA VAL A 350 4.22 -9.44 4.63
C VAL A 350 3.93 -8.06 4.06
N TYR A 351 2.68 -7.82 3.68
CA TYR A 351 2.21 -6.54 3.18
C TYR A 351 1.33 -5.87 4.24
N GLU A 352 1.62 -4.61 4.55
CA GLU A 352 0.93 -3.82 5.56
C GLU A 352 0.56 -2.45 4.99
N ASN A 353 -0.74 -2.18 4.87
CA ASN A 353 -1.27 -0.88 4.43
C ASN A 353 -2.14 -0.21 5.51
N GLY A 354 -2.08 -0.74 6.73
CA GLY A 354 -2.88 -0.29 7.85
C GLY A 354 -4.34 -0.75 7.83
N ASN A 355 -4.75 -1.61 6.89
CA ASN A 355 -6.06 -2.26 6.87
C ASN A 355 -5.91 -3.77 7.03
N SER A 356 -6.42 -4.35 8.12
CA SER A 356 -6.25 -5.77 8.48
C SER A 356 -6.82 -6.78 7.49
N PHE A 357 -7.70 -6.37 6.56
CA PHE A 357 -8.30 -7.25 5.55
C PHE A 357 -7.50 -7.28 4.24
N THR A 358 -6.68 -6.26 3.99
CA THR A 358 -5.84 -6.16 2.79
C THR A 358 -4.35 -6.23 3.13
N SER A 359 -3.99 -6.08 4.40
CA SER A 359 -2.70 -6.44 4.97
C SER A 359 -2.66 -7.94 5.26
N GLY A 360 -1.47 -8.55 5.19
CA GLY A 360 -1.29 -9.96 5.50
C GLY A 360 -0.04 -10.60 4.89
N LEU A 361 0.02 -11.92 5.02
CA LEU A 361 1.13 -12.74 4.55
C LEU A 361 0.82 -13.30 3.17
N PHE A 362 1.71 -13.04 2.22
CA PHE A 362 1.75 -13.68 0.93
C PHE A 362 2.84 -14.74 0.89
N LYS A 363 2.52 -15.87 0.29
CA LYS A 363 3.45 -16.96 0.02
C LYS A 363 3.42 -17.30 -1.46
N ILE A 364 4.53 -17.07 -2.14
CA ILE A 364 4.75 -17.46 -3.52
C ILE A 364 5.04 -18.95 -3.56
N LYS A 365 4.26 -19.67 -4.35
CA LYS A 365 4.41 -21.10 -4.58
C LYS A 365 5.18 -21.37 -5.88
N SER A 366 4.94 -20.57 -6.91
CA SER A 366 5.62 -20.69 -8.20
C SER A 366 5.87 -19.32 -8.82
N VAL A 367 6.98 -19.21 -9.54
CA VAL A 367 7.36 -18.06 -10.36
C VAL A 367 7.74 -18.58 -11.74
N LYS A 368 7.36 -17.86 -12.79
CA LYS A 368 7.78 -18.17 -14.16
C LYS A 368 8.19 -16.88 -14.86
N PHE A 369 9.30 -16.94 -15.57
CA PHE A 369 9.82 -15.85 -16.39
C PHE A 369 9.61 -16.12 -17.89
N GLY A 370 9.73 -15.07 -18.70
CA GLY A 370 9.77 -15.19 -20.16
C GLY A 370 8.48 -15.73 -20.78
N ILE A 371 7.32 -15.48 -20.16
CA ILE A 371 6.03 -15.82 -20.78
C ILE A 371 5.81 -14.89 -21.99
N ASP A 372 5.38 -15.47 -23.12
CA ASP A 372 5.13 -14.74 -24.37
C ASP A 372 4.03 -13.70 -24.18
N GLU A 373 4.20 -12.49 -24.73
CA GLU A 373 3.22 -11.42 -24.63
C GLU A 373 1.87 -11.77 -25.28
N ASN A 374 1.86 -12.72 -26.22
CA ASN A 374 0.64 -13.19 -26.86
C ASN A 374 -0.17 -14.17 -25.99
N ASP A 375 0.44 -14.76 -24.95
CA ASP A 375 -0.21 -15.76 -24.10
C ASP A 375 -1.06 -15.14 -22.97
N VAL A 376 -0.88 -13.84 -22.68
CA VAL A 376 -1.57 -13.14 -21.60
C VAL A 376 -2.07 -11.79 -22.09
N SER A 377 -3.39 -11.60 -22.06
CA SER A 377 -4.01 -10.30 -22.34
C SER A 377 -4.22 -9.50 -21.06
N PHE A 378 -3.69 -8.27 -21.03
CA PHE A 378 -3.94 -7.28 -19.96
C PHE A 378 -5.17 -6.41 -20.25
N SER A 379 -5.69 -6.47 -21.47
CA SER A 379 -6.88 -5.74 -21.88
C SER A 379 -8.14 -6.32 -21.22
N PRO A 380 -9.17 -5.49 -20.99
CA PRO A 380 -10.45 -5.99 -20.48
C PRO A 380 -11.00 -7.05 -21.43
N PRO A 381 -11.50 -8.19 -20.92
CA PRO A 381 -12.13 -9.20 -21.74
C PRO A 381 -13.47 -8.69 -22.29
N GLU A 382 -13.80 -9.13 -23.50
CA GLU A 382 -15.07 -8.83 -24.18
C GLU A 382 -16.30 -9.35 -23.43
#